data_AF-A0A479ZRS5-F1
#
_entry.id   AF-A0A479ZRS5-F1
#
_cell.length_a   1.000
_cell.length_b   1.000
_cell.length_c   1.000
_cell.angle_alpha   90.00
_cell.angle_beta   90.00
_cell.angle_gamma   90.00
#
_symmetry.space_group_name_H-M   'P 1'
#
loop_
_entity.id
_entity.type
_entity.pdbx_description
1 polymer ?
#
loop_
_entity_poly.entity_id
_entity_poly.type
_entity_poly.pdbx_seq_one_letter_code
_entity_poly.pdbx_strand_id
1 'polypeptide(L)' 'MKKLLIFLKYATDGNQEAIDILKEYCKLDKEYSAFALFYIIPYLAHHLEISEAIDMIKEISKRSQSYAKFARIDDLY' A
#
# COMPACT_ATOMS: atom_id res chain seq x y z
N MET A 1 -3.81 -1.57 15.54
CA MET A 1 -4.82 -0.87 14.70
C MET A 1 -4.86 0.67 14.81
N LYS A 2 -5.23 1.31 15.93
CA LYS A 2 -5.40 2.80 15.99
C LYS A 2 -4.16 3.61 15.57
N LYS A 3 -2.95 3.19 15.95
CA LYS A 3 -1.69 3.86 15.56
C LYS A 3 -1.41 3.79 14.06
N LEU A 4 -1.75 2.68 13.41
CA LEU A 4 -1.54 2.49 11.96
C LEU A 4 -2.47 3.36 11.12
N LEU A 5 -3.72 3.55 11.55
CA LEU A 5 -4.64 4.47 10.90
C LEU A 5 -4.15 5.92 10.98
N ILE A 6 -3.47 6.29 12.08
CA ILE A 6 -2.85 7.61 12.24
C ILE A 6 -1.67 7.76 11.27
N PHE A 7 -0.79 6.76 11.17
CA PHE A 7 0.30 6.79 10.19
C PHE A 7 -0.21 6.82 8.76
N LEU A 8 -1.25 6.04 8.44
CA LEU A 8 -1.91 6.08 7.13
C LEU A 8 -2.43 7.48 6.84
N LYS A 9 -3.11 8.13 7.80
CA LYS A 9 -3.59 9.51 7.63
C LYS A 9 -2.45 10.47 7.27
N TYR A 10 -1.33 10.41 7.99
CA TYR A 10 -0.19 11.27 7.67
C TYR A 10 0.45 10.93 6.32
N ALA A 11 0.55 9.64 5.99
CA ALA A 11 1.03 9.19 4.67
C ALA A 11 0.12 9.70 3.54
N THR A 12 -1.20 9.73 3.76
CA THR A 12 -2.14 10.28 2.79
C THR A 12 -2.04 11.79 2.63
N ASP A 13 -1.53 12.50 3.65
CA ASP A 13 -1.23 13.93 3.54
C ASP A 13 0.14 14.19 2.88
N GLY A 14 0.79 13.16 2.32
CA GLY A 14 2.08 13.27 1.63
C GLY A 14 3.30 13.26 2.56
N ASN A 15 3.14 12.88 3.83
CA ASN A 15 4.25 12.79 4.76
C ASN A 15 5.16 11.59 4.44
N GLN A 16 6.35 11.88 3.93
CA GLN A 16 7.32 10.86 3.51
C GLN A 16 7.82 9.98 4.67
N GLU A 17 8.02 10.55 5.86
CA GLU A 17 8.46 9.80 7.04
C GLU A 17 7.38 8.77 7.45
N ALA A 18 6.11 9.14 7.40
CA ALA A 18 5.01 8.23 7.66
C ALA A 18 4.96 7.09 6.62
N ILE A 19 5.21 7.39 5.35
CA ILE A 19 5.30 6.39 4.28
C ILE A 19 6.46 5.42 4.54
N ASP A 20 7.65 5.92 4.86
CA ASP A 20 8.85 5.10 5.08
C ASP A 20 8.71 4.21 6.31
N ILE A 21 8.19 4.76 7.41
CA ILE A 21 7.85 3.99 8.61
C ILE A 21 6.88 2.87 8.24
N LEU A 22 5.79 3.20 7.54
CA LEU A 22 4.82 2.20 7.15
C LEU A 22 5.46 1.09 6.29
N LYS A 23 6.31 1.43 5.31
CA LYS A 23 7.06 0.45 4.48
C LYS A 23 7.93 -0.48 5.33
N GLU A 24 8.61 0.04 6.35
CA GLU A 24 9.41 -0.77 7.26
C GLU A 24 8.54 -1.73 8.10
N TYR A 25 7.44 -1.24 8.66
CA TYR A 25 6.52 -2.08 9.44
C TYR A 25 5.91 -3.22 8.61
N CYS A 26 5.70 -3.04 7.29
CA CYS A 26 5.25 -4.10 6.39
C CYS A 26 6.14 -5.35 6.43
N LYS A 27 7.44 -5.16 6.63
CA LYS A 27 8.46 -6.22 6.57
C LYS A 27 8.55 -7.01 7.88
N LEU A 28 8.06 -6.45 8.99
CA LEU A 28 8.32 -6.97 10.34
C LEU A 28 7.23 -7.91 10.85
N ASP A 29 5.98 -7.78 10.39
CA ASP A 29 4.86 -8.52 10.96
C ASP A 29 3.73 -8.77 9.93
N LYS A 30 3.10 -9.95 10.01
CA LYS A 30 2.04 -10.40 9.07
C LYS A 30 0.78 -9.53 9.08
N GLU A 31 0.36 -9.04 10.25
CA GLU A 31 -0.79 -8.12 10.37
C GLU A 31 -0.48 -6.79 9.66
N TYR A 32 0.76 -6.32 9.78
CA TYR A 32 1.22 -5.10 9.14
C TYR A 32 1.42 -5.28 7.64
N SER A 33 1.91 -6.45 7.20
CA SER A 33 1.94 -6.80 5.78
C SER A 33 0.54 -6.75 5.18
N ALA A 34 -0.47 -7.33 5.84
CA ALA A 34 -1.85 -7.28 5.37
C ALA A 34 -2.36 -5.84 5.32
N PHE A 35 -2.20 -5.06 6.40
CA PHE A 35 -2.60 -3.66 6.42
C PHE A 35 -1.98 -2.85 5.25
N ALA A 36 -0.70 -3.05 4.98
CA ALA A 36 -0.01 -2.34 3.91
C ALA A 36 -0.49 -2.74 2.52
N LEU A 37 -0.68 -4.04 2.30
CA LEU A 37 -1.26 -4.59 1.07
C LEU A 37 -2.63 -3.99 0.77
N PHE A 38 -3.44 -3.75 1.80
CA PHE A 38 -4.80 -3.25 1.60
C PHE A 38 -4.92 -1.72 1.58
N TYR A 39 -4.10 -0.98 2.33
CA TYR A 39 -4.32 0.45 2.49
C TYR A 39 -3.21 1.32 1.92
N ILE A 40 -1.96 0.86 1.97
CA ILE A 40 -0.80 1.73 1.74
C ILE A 40 -0.31 1.57 0.32
N ILE A 41 -0.06 0.34 -0.11
CA ILE A 41 0.44 0.05 -1.45
C ILE A 41 -0.55 0.56 -2.52
N PRO A 42 -1.88 0.33 -2.41
CA PRO A 42 -2.85 0.95 -3.31
C PRO A 42 -2.80 2.48 -3.28
N TYR A 43 -2.69 3.08 -2.09
CA TYR A 43 -2.63 4.54 -1.98
C TYR A 43 -1.40 5.14 -2.69
N LEU A 44 -0.22 4.58 -2.43
CA LEU A 44 1.03 4.99 -3.03
C LEU A 44 1.00 4.87 -4.56
N ALA A 45 0.36 3.82 -5.09
CA ALA A 45 0.26 3.60 -6.52
C ALA A 45 -0.74 4.55 -7.19
N HIS A 46 -1.95 4.70 -6.62
CA HIS A 46 -3.06 5.43 -7.25
C HIS A 46 -3.00 6.95 -7.05
N HIS A 47 -2.54 7.40 -5.89
CA HIS A 47 -2.58 8.82 -5.54
C HIS A 47 -1.23 9.51 -5.63
N LEU A 48 -0.15 8.77 -5.42
CA LEU A 48 1.21 9.31 -5.46
C LEU A 48 2.02 8.80 -6.65
N GLU A 49 1.45 7.91 -7.47
CA GLU A 49 2.07 7.35 -8.68
C GLU A 49 3.48 6.76 -8.45
N ILE A 50 3.72 6.20 -7.25
CA ILE A 50 5.01 5.63 -6.89
C ILE A 50 5.22 4.32 -7.68
N SER A 51 6.20 4.33 -8.59
CA SER A 51 6.48 3.20 -9.49
C SER A 51 6.69 1.86 -8.77
N GLU A 52 7.42 1.87 -7.65
CA GLU A 52 7.64 0.67 -6.83
C GLU A 52 6.32 0.08 -6.30
N ALA A 53 5.36 0.93 -5.90
CA ALA A 53 4.07 0.48 -5.42
C ALA A 53 3.20 -0.07 -6.57
N ILE A 54 3.26 0.57 -7.74
CA ILE A 54 2.60 0.11 -8.97
C ILE A 54 3.11 -1.29 -9.36
N ASP A 55 4.43 -1.49 -9.39
CA ASP A 55 5.04 -2.79 -9.71
C ASP A 55 4.66 -3.86 -8.68
N MET A 56 4.62 -3.49 -7.40
CA MET A 56 4.20 -4.39 -6.34
C MET A 56 2.74 -4.84 -6.51
N ILE A 57 1.82 -3.93 -6.84
CA ILE A 57 0.42 -4.27 -7.13
C ILE A 57 0.33 -5.23 -8.31
N LYS A 58 1.08 -4.97 -9.40
CA LYS A 58 1.11 -5.86 -10.56
C LYS A 58 1.56 -7.27 -10.20
N GLU A 59 2.64 -7.39 -9.44
CA GLU A 59 3.18 -8.69 -9.01
C GLU A 59 2.23 -9.46 -8.09
N ILE A 60 1.60 -8.81 -7.11
CA ILE A 60 0.67 -9.49 -6.19
C ILE A 60 -0.62 -9.87 -6.93
N SER A 61 -1.09 -9.04 -7.84
CA SER A 61 -2.31 -9.27 -8.62
C SER A 61 -2.20 -10.51 -9.52
N LYS A 62 -0.99 -10.84 -10.01
CA LYS A 62 -0.74 -12.10 -10.73
C LYS A 62 -1.00 -13.34 -9.89
N ARG A 63 -0.90 -13.24 -8.56
CA ARG A 63 -1.07 -14.36 -7.61
C ARG A 63 -2.52 -14.55 -7.17
N SER A 64 -3.34 -13.50 -7.23
CA SER A 64 -4.74 -13.53 -6.80
C SER A 64 -5.58 -12.49 -7.52
N GLN A 65 -6.60 -12.96 -8.23
CA GLN A 65 -7.57 -12.10 -8.91
C GLN A 65 -8.37 -11.23 -7.93
N SER A 66 -8.61 -11.71 -6.70
CA SER A 66 -9.29 -10.93 -5.67
C SER A 66 -8.47 -9.71 -5.25
N TYR A 67 -7.15 -9.87 -5.14
CA TYR A 67 -6.26 -8.75 -4.86
C TYR A 67 -6.22 -7.77 -6.03
N ALA A 68 -6.16 -8.27 -7.27
CA ALA A 68 -6.21 -7.44 -8.48
C ALA A 68 -7.43 -6.51 -8.50
N LYS A 69 -8.61 -7.06 -8.22
CA LYS A 69 -9.86 -6.29 -8.12
C LYS A 69 -9.83 -5.28 -6.98
N PHE A 70 -9.35 -5.68 -5.81
CA PHE A 70 -9.30 -4.81 -4.65
C PHE A 70 -8.32 -3.64 -4.85
N ALA A 71 -7.14 -3.92 -5.39
CA ALA A 71 -6.11 -2.94 -5.69
C ALA A 71 -6.42 -2.10 -6.93
N ARG A 72 -7.58 -2.32 -7.58
CA ARG A 72 -8.04 -1.59 -8.77
C ARG A 72 -6.97 -1.50 -9.85
N ILE A 73 -6.30 -2.62 -10.13
CA ILE A 73 -5.15 -2.65 -11.04
C ILE A 73 -5.46 -2.14 -12.44
N ASP A 74 -6.71 -2.32 -12.90
CA ASP A 74 -7.17 -1.86 -14.20
C ASP A 74 -7.24 -0.32 -14.30
N ASP A 75 -7.31 0.38 -13.16
CA ASP A 75 -7.34 1.85 -13.09
C ASP A 75 -5.94 2.48 -13.08
N LEU A 76 -4.87 1.68 -13.04
CA LEU A 76 -3.48 2.16 -13.10
C LEU A 76 -2.99 2.42 -14.55
N TYR A 77 -3.89 2.36 -15.56
CA TYR A 77 -3.58 2.49 -16.98
C TYR A 77 -4.55 3.40 -17.74
#